data_AF-A0A7W8QIR9-F1
#
_entry.id   AF-A0A7W8QIR9-F1
#
_cell.length_a   1.000
_cell.length_b   1.000
_cell.length_c   1.000
_cell.angle_alpha   90.00
_cell.angle_beta   90.00
_cell.angle_gamma   90.00
#
_symmetry.space_group_name_H-M   'P 1'
#
loop_
_entity.id
_entity.type
_entity.pdbx_description
1 polymer ?
#
loop_
_entity_poly.entity_id
_entity_poly.type
_entity_poly.pdbx_seq_one_letter_code
_entity_poly.pdbx_strand_id
1 'polypeptide(L)'
;MELTDERLIEMYRRMLRIRHFDEAVEKLAGRGLVPGAAHLTIGQEAEVVGACMAVRADDYMVGNHRSHGHPIGKGADLKRLMAELMGKSTGVNRGKGGSMHLADFSVGSLGESSIVGSGIPVATGAALAAQMSGDGRVSLCFFGDGASNEGAFHEALNTRR
;
A
#
# COMPACT_ATOMS: atom_id res chain seq x y z
N MET A 1 -8.82 -13.73 14.06
CA MET A 1 -7.84 -12.78 14.62
C MET A 1 -8.37 -12.28 15.96
N GLU A 2 -7.73 -12.60 17.08
CA GLU A 2 -8.14 -12.02 18.37
C GLU A 2 -7.63 -10.58 18.53
N LEU A 3 -8.47 -9.71 19.09
CA LEU A 3 -8.19 -8.29 19.31
C LEU A 3 -7.77 -8.04 20.76
N THR A 4 -6.52 -8.38 21.07
CA THR A 4 -5.93 -8.07 22.39
C THR A 4 -5.65 -6.57 22.52
N ASP A 5 -5.55 -6.07 23.75
CA ASP A 5 -5.21 -4.66 24.02
C ASP A 5 -3.90 -4.24 23.33
N GLU A 6 -2.88 -5.09 23.37
CA GLU A 6 -1.59 -4.84 22.70
C GLU A 6 -1.76 -4.64 21.19
N ARG A 7 -2.64 -5.43 20.56
CA ARG A 7 -2.92 -5.32 19.13
C ARG A 7 -3.72 -4.07 18.80
N LEU A 8 -4.73 -3.74 19.61
CA LEU A 8 -5.51 -2.51 19.44
C LEU A 8 -4.61 -1.28 19.56
N ILE A 9 -3.69 -1.29 20.51
CA ILE A 9 -2.68 -0.24 20.67
C ILE A 9 -1.78 -0.16 19.43
N GLU A 10 -1.30 -1.28 18.89
CA GLU A 10 -0.47 -1.24 17.68
C GLU A 10 -1.26 -0.80 16.44
N MET A 11 -2.52 -1.20 16.28
CA MET A 11 -3.40 -0.70 15.22
C MET A 11 -3.54 0.82 15.32
N TYR A 12 -3.81 1.34 16.52
CA TYR A 12 -3.89 2.78 16.75
C TYR A 12 -2.57 3.51 16.44
N ARG A 13 -1.43 2.94 16.86
CA ARG A 13 -0.10 3.48 16.51
C ARG A 13 0.12 3.52 15.00
N ARG A 14 -0.25 2.47 14.26
CA ARG A 14 -0.11 2.48 12.79
C ARG A 14 -1.00 3.54 12.14
N MET A 15 -2.23 3.71 12.61
CA MET A 15 -3.11 4.79 12.10
C MET A 15 -2.48 6.17 12.34
N LEU A 16 -1.92 6.42 13.52
CA LEU A 16 -1.20 7.67 13.80
C LEU A 16 0.06 7.85 12.95
N ARG A 17 0.82 6.77 12.71
CA ARG A 17 1.99 6.82 11.81
C ARG A 17 1.57 7.23 10.40
N ILE A 18 0.48 6.68 9.87
CA ILE A 18 -0.05 7.04 8.54
C ILE A 18 -0.46 8.51 8.54
N ARG A 19 -1.30 8.94 9.50
CA ARG A 19 -1.77 10.32 9.60
C ARG A 19 -0.62 11.32 9.64
N HIS A 20 0.35 11.13 10.54
CA HIS A 20 1.46 12.05 10.69
C HIS A 20 2.43 12.01 9.51
N PHE A 21 2.58 10.86 8.85
CA PHE A 21 3.36 10.77 7.62
C PHE A 21 2.72 11.63 6.53
N ASP A 22 1.41 11.48 6.30
CA ASP A 22 0.69 12.26 5.30
C ASP A 22 0.67 13.76 5.59
N GLU A 23 0.45 14.17 6.84
CA GLU A 23 0.51 15.59 7.23
C GLU A 23 1.92 16.18 7.01
N ALA A 24 2.98 15.39 7.20
CA ALA A 24 4.34 15.82 6.90
C ALA A 24 4.56 15.93 5.39
N VAL A 25 4.06 14.97 4.61
CA VAL A 25 4.13 14.99 3.14
C VAL A 25 3.38 16.20 2.59
N GLU A 26 2.18 16.50 3.08
CA GLU A 26 1.38 17.67 2.69
C GLU A 26 2.17 18.98 2.91
N LYS A 27 2.79 19.14 4.08
CA LYS A 27 3.61 20.32 4.40
C LYS A 27 4.84 20.43 3.48
N LEU A 28 5.48 19.32 3.15
CA LEU A 28 6.66 19.29 2.27
C LEU A 28 6.26 19.55 0.81
N ALA A 29 5.15 18.98 0.35
CA ALA A 29 4.58 19.21 -0.98
C ALA A 29 4.17 20.67 -1.16
N GLY A 30 3.52 21.28 -0.15
CA GLY A 30 3.19 22.71 -0.15
C GLY A 30 4.41 23.65 -0.20
N ARG A 31 5.60 23.14 0.14
CA ARG A 31 6.89 23.84 -0.01
C ARG A 31 7.62 23.50 -1.30
N GLY A 32 7.04 22.67 -2.17
CA GLY A 32 7.65 22.21 -3.42
C GLY A 32 8.82 21.22 -3.23
N LEU A 33 8.92 20.55 -2.08
CA LEU A 33 10.02 19.63 -1.76
C LEU A 33 9.74 18.18 -2.15
N VAL A 34 8.48 17.81 -2.34
CA VAL A 34 8.06 16.50 -2.85
C VAL A 34 7.83 16.63 -4.35
N PRO A 35 8.58 15.90 -5.21
CA PRO A 35 8.37 15.93 -6.64
C PRO A 35 7.02 15.33 -7.03
N GLY A 36 6.28 16.03 -7.89
CA GLY A 36 5.00 15.57 -8.42
C GLY A 36 3.82 15.75 -7.46
N ALA A 37 2.74 15.02 -7.73
CA ALA A 37 1.52 15.08 -6.91
C ALA A 37 1.63 14.14 -5.71
N ALA A 38 1.21 14.63 -4.54
CA ALA A 38 1.06 13.83 -3.33
C ALA A 38 -0.43 13.52 -3.10
N HIS A 39 -0.77 12.24 -3.00
CA HIS A 39 -2.14 11.79 -2.75
C HIS A 39 -2.19 11.10 -1.38
N LEU A 40 -2.94 11.70 -0.47
CA LEU A 40 -2.93 11.34 0.94
C LEU A 40 -3.98 10.26 1.24
N THR A 41 -3.68 9.42 2.23
CA THR A 41 -4.57 8.40 2.82
C THR A 41 -5.31 8.96 4.06
N ILE A 42 -5.29 10.28 4.26
CA ILE A 42 -5.98 10.98 5.34
C ILE A 42 -7.48 10.63 5.34
N GLY A 43 -7.95 10.05 6.45
CA GLY A 43 -9.33 9.60 6.64
C GLY A 43 -9.60 8.15 6.23
N GLN A 44 -8.61 7.44 5.68
CA GLN A 44 -8.67 6.04 5.26
C GLN A 44 -7.71 5.15 6.07
N GLU A 45 -7.12 5.66 7.15
CA GLU A 45 -6.08 4.94 7.91
C GLU A 45 -6.59 3.63 8.51
N ALA A 46 -7.85 3.62 8.96
CA ALA A 46 -8.46 2.47 9.62
C ALA A 46 -8.64 1.28 8.67
N GLU A 47 -9.09 1.51 7.42
CA GLU A 47 -9.25 0.42 6.45
C GLU A 47 -7.91 -0.22 6.10
N VAL A 48 -6.87 0.61 5.95
CA VAL A 48 -5.52 0.17 5.61
C VAL A 48 -4.94 -0.66 6.74
N VAL A 49 -4.98 -0.14 7.97
CA VAL A 49 -4.41 -0.84 9.13
C VAL A 49 -5.18 -2.13 9.42
N GLY A 50 -6.51 -2.08 9.36
CA GLY A 50 -7.37 -3.25 9.56
C GLY A 50 -7.04 -4.37 8.58
N ALA A 51 -7.00 -4.06 7.29
CA ALA A 51 -6.71 -5.05 6.26
C ALA A 51 -5.26 -5.57 6.33
N CYS A 52 -4.27 -4.69 6.49
CA CYS A 52 -2.86 -5.09 6.52
C CYS A 52 -2.48 -5.89 7.77
N MET A 53 -3.11 -5.64 8.93
CA MET A 53 -2.84 -6.40 10.16
C MET A 53 -3.65 -7.69 10.29
N ALA A 54 -4.62 -7.92 9.40
CA ALA A 54 -5.37 -9.17 9.31
C ALA A 54 -4.65 -10.26 8.51
N VAL A 55 -3.69 -9.87 7.66
CA VAL A 55 -2.86 -10.77 6.84
C VAL A 55 -1.47 -10.96 7.46
N ARG A 56 -0.73 -11.98 7.02
CA ARG A 56 0.66 -12.20 7.43
C ARG A 56 1.56 -11.09 6.92
N ALA A 57 2.72 -10.92 7.55
CA ALA A 57 3.70 -9.93 7.12
C ALA A 57 4.20 -10.19 5.68
N ASP A 58 4.34 -11.46 5.30
CA ASP A 58 4.81 -11.93 4.00
C ASP A 58 3.71 -12.11 2.94
N ASP A 59 2.44 -11.91 3.30
CA ASP A 59 1.35 -11.88 2.33
C ASP A 59 1.48 -10.64 1.44
N TYR A 60 1.13 -10.81 0.16
CA TYR A 60 1.26 -9.75 -0.82
C TYR A 60 0.20 -8.67 -0.62
N MET A 61 0.55 -7.44 -0.97
CA MET A 61 -0.43 -6.39 -1.19
C MET A 61 -0.10 -5.53 -2.41
N VAL A 62 -1.15 -5.02 -3.03
CA VAL A 62 -1.08 -4.00 -4.08
C VAL A 62 -1.90 -2.79 -3.63
N GLY A 63 -1.28 -1.61 -3.68
CA GLY A 63 -1.92 -0.34 -3.31
C GLY A 63 -2.48 0.41 -4.51
N ASN A 64 -3.40 1.34 -4.23
CA ASN A 64 -3.88 2.34 -5.20
C ASN A 64 -3.11 3.66 -5.06
N HIS A 65 -3.57 4.73 -5.72
CA HIS A 65 -2.92 6.04 -5.73
C HIS A 65 -2.97 6.83 -4.40
N ARG A 66 -3.87 6.53 -3.46
CA ARG A 66 -3.93 7.16 -2.12
C ARG A 66 -3.01 6.42 -1.16
N SER A 67 -1.73 6.39 -1.53
CA SER A 67 -1.00 5.13 -1.40
C SER A 67 -0.17 5.01 -0.13
N HIS A 68 0.32 6.13 0.42
CA HIS A 68 1.35 6.12 1.47
C HIS A 68 0.96 5.25 2.67
N GLY A 69 -0.32 5.23 3.02
CA GLY A 69 -0.83 4.41 4.10
C GLY A 69 -0.61 2.92 3.91
N HIS A 70 -0.73 2.37 2.70
CA HIS A 70 -0.69 0.93 2.46
C HIS A 70 0.63 0.26 2.93
N PRO A 71 1.82 0.70 2.48
CA PRO A 71 3.09 0.10 2.91
C PRO A 71 3.34 0.37 4.39
N ILE A 72 2.93 1.52 4.93
CA ILE A 72 3.02 1.82 6.37
C ILE A 72 2.14 0.84 7.16
N GLY A 73 0.93 0.55 6.67
CA GLY A 73 0.00 -0.43 7.24
C GLY A 73 0.59 -1.84 7.28
N LYS A 74 1.35 -2.23 6.25
CA LYS A 74 2.14 -3.48 6.22
C LYS A 74 3.40 -3.46 7.09
N GLY A 75 3.82 -2.28 7.57
CA GLY A 75 4.95 -2.13 8.49
C GLY A 75 6.25 -1.67 7.82
N ALA A 76 6.19 -1.02 6.65
CA ALA A 76 7.36 -0.46 5.99
C ALA A 76 8.07 0.60 6.83
N ASP A 77 9.38 0.78 6.57
CA ASP A 77 10.20 1.79 7.24
C ASP A 77 9.85 3.20 6.74
N LEU A 78 9.25 4.01 7.62
CA LEU A 78 8.88 5.40 7.38
C LEU A 78 10.03 6.25 6.83
N LYS A 79 11.27 6.04 7.28
CA LYS A 79 12.43 6.81 6.81
C LYS A 79 12.74 6.50 5.37
N ARG A 80 12.62 5.23 4.97
CA ARG A 80 12.86 4.79 3.59
C ARG A 80 11.72 5.24 2.67
N LEU A 81 10.48 5.21 3.13
CA LEU A 81 9.35 5.77 2.38
C LEU A 81 9.51 7.29 2.18
N MET A 82 9.81 8.04 3.24
CA MET A 82 10.04 9.49 3.12
C MET A 82 11.25 9.80 2.22
N ALA A 83 12.32 9.01 2.29
CA ALA A 83 13.45 9.14 1.38
C ALA A 83 13.05 8.93 -0.09
N GLU A 84 12.15 7.98 -0.36
CA GLU A 84 11.61 7.75 -1.71
C GLU A 84 10.81 8.95 -2.22
N LEU A 85 9.90 9.48 -1.40
CA LEU A 85 9.12 10.68 -1.73
C LEU A 85 10.01 11.90 -1.99
N MET A 86 11.16 11.99 -1.34
CA MET A 86 12.13 13.07 -1.50
C MET A 86 13.15 12.82 -2.62
N GLY A 87 12.97 11.76 -3.43
CA GLY A 87 13.86 11.43 -4.55
C GLY A 87 15.27 10.98 -4.14
N LYS A 88 15.45 10.46 -2.93
CA LYS A 88 16.76 10.05 -2.40
C LYS A 88 17.09 8.60 -2.76
N SER A 89 18.36 8.32 -3.00
CA SER A 89 18.87 6.97 -3.30
C SER A 89 18.65 5.94 -2.18
N THR A 90 18.46 6.40 -0.95
CA THR A 90 18.12 5.55 0.22
C THR A 90 16.65 5.16 0.28
N GLY A 91 15.83 5.65 -0.65
CA GLY A 91 14.42 5.28 -0.75
C GLY A 91 14.21 3.80 -1.09
N VAL A 92 13.00 3.30 -0.85
CA VAL A 92 12.64 1.90 -1.12
C VAL A 92 12.83 1.51 -2.59
N ASN A 93 12.70 2.45 -3.53
CA ASN A 93 12.90 2.30 -4.97
C ASN A 93 14.03 3.18 -5.52
N ARG A 94 14.95 3.61 -4.64
CA ARG A 94 16.11 4.46 -4.96
C ARG A 94 15.73 5.85 -5.51
N GLY A 95 14.61 6.40 -5.07
CA GLY A 95 14.14 7.75 -5.42
C GLY A 95 13.50 7.86 -6.80
N LYS A 96 13.09 6.74 -7.40
CA LYS A 96 12.52 6.66 -8.76
C LYS A 96 11.00 6.50 -8.77
N GLY A 97 10.42 5.93 -7.72
CA GLY A 97 8.99 5.70 -7.62
C GLY A 97 8.23 6.94 -7.15
N GLY A 98 8.86 7.75 -6.30
CA GLY A 98 8.25 8.97 -5.76
C GLY A 98 6.98 8.67 -4.95
N SER A 99 6.07 9.65 -4.89
CA SER A 99 4.85 9.59 -4.07
C SER A 99 3.83 8.55 -4.53
N MET A 100 3.88 8.10 -5.79
CA MET A 100 2.80 7.31 -6.40
C MET A 100 3.15 5.84 -6.65
N HIS A 101 4.42 5.47 -6.48
CA HIS A 101 4.93 4.14 -6.82
C HIS A 101 5.86 3.61 -5.73
N LEU A 102 5.34 3.42 -4.52
CA LEU A 102 6.09 2.75 -3.45
C LEU A 102 5.91 1.23 -3.59
N ALA A 103 6.96 0.55 -4.03
CA ALA A 103 7.14 -0.89 -3.84
C ALA A 103 8.14 -1.17 -2.70
N ASP A 104 7.77 -2.06 -1.79
CA ASP A 104 8.64 -2.55 -0.72
C ASP A 104 8.37 -4.04 -0.49
N PHE A 105 9.09 -4.87 -1.24
CA PHE A 105 8.98 -6.32 -1.18
C PHE A 105 9.34 -6.90 0.20
N SER A 106 10.08 -6.15 1.04
CA SER A 106 10.44 -6.63 2.39
C SER A 106 9.24 -6.75 3.32
N VAL A 107 8.15 -6.04 3.01
CA VAL A 107 6.87 -6.11 3.74
C VAL A 107 5.74 -6.66 2.86
N GLY A 108 6.07 -7.35 1.77
CA GLY A 108 5.07 -7.91 0.85
C GLY A 108 4.33 -6.87 -0.01
N SER A 109 4.79 -5.61 -0.05
CA SER A 109 4.21 -4.59 -0.94
C SER A 109 4.75 -4.75 -2.35
N LEU A 110 3.90 -5.20 -3.27
CA LEU A 110 4.26 -5.39 -4.69
C LEU A 110 4.34 -4.07 -5.45
N GLY A 111 3.83 -2.99 -4.87
CA GLY A 111 3.80 -1.68 -5.47
C GLY A 111 2.43 -1.03 -5.41
N GLU A 112 2.42 0.23 -5.82
CA GLU A 112 1.26 1.09 -5.91
C GLU A 112 1.17 1.63 -7.32
N SER A 113 -0.07 1.87 -7.76
CA SER A 113 -0.32 2.37 -9.11
C SER A 113 -1.27 3.56 -9.13
N SER A 114 -0.85 4.58 -9.89
CA SER A 114 -1.68 5.72 -10.30
C SER A 114 -2.74 5.35 -11.33
N ILE A 115 -2.57 4.22 -12.03
CA ILE A 115 -3.50 3.80 -13.07
C ILE A 115 -4.68 3.10 -12.41
N VAL A 116 -5.86 3.68 -12.53
CA VAL A 116 -7.10 3.17 -11.96
C VAL A 116 -7.33 1.72 -12.40
N GLY A 117 -7.67 0.84 -11.46
CA GLY A 117 -7.92 -0.58 -11.71
C GLY A 117 -6.70 -1.46 -12.01
N SER A 118 -5.55 -0.89 -12.38
CA SER A 118 -4.37 -1.68 -12.83
C SER A 118 -3.77 -2.61 -11.76
N GLY A 119 -3.94 -2.30 -10.48
CA GLY A 119 -3.43 -3.12 -9.38
C GLY A 119 -4.21 -4.43 -9.17
N ILE A 120 -5.46 -4.48 -9.61
CA ILE A 120 -6.36 -5.63 -9.41
C ILE A 120 -5.83 -6.89 -10.10
N PRO A 121 -5.50 -6.89 -11.42
CA PRO A 121 -4.96 -8.08 -12.07
C PRO A 121 -3.58 -8.47 -11.53
N VAL A 122 -2.77 -7.50 -11.03
CA VAL A 122 -1.48 -7.80 -10.38
C VAL A 122 -1.70 -8.60 -9.11
N ALA A 123 -2.64 -8.18 -8.25
CA ALA A 123 -2.98 -8.90 -7.03
C ALA A 123 -3.55 -10.29 -7.34
N THR A 124 -4.41 -10.43 -8.36
CA THR A 124 -4.94 -11.73 -8.81
C THR A 124 -3.82 -12.64 -9.29
N GLY A 125 -2.86 -12.13 -10.07
CA GLY A 125 -1.69 -12.89 -10.52
C GLY A 125 -0.79 -13.33 -9.37
N ALA A 126 -0.57 -12.47 -8.36
CA ALA A 126 0.19 -12.82 -7.17
C ALA A 126 -0.48 -13.92 -6.33
N ALA A 127 -1.81 -13.86 -6.17
CA ALA A 127 -2.57 -14.91 -5.52
C ALA A 127 -2.52 -16.24 -6.28
N LEU A 128 -2.63 -16.21 -7.61
CA LEU A 128 -2.49 -17.40 -8.46
C LEU A 128 -1.08 -18.01 -8.35
N ALA A 129 -0.04 -17.17 -8.33
CA ALA A 129 1.33 -17.63 -8.16
C ALA A 129 1.55 -18.32 -6.80
N ALA A 130 0.97 -17.77 -5.73
CA ALA A 130 1.00 -18.37 -4.39
C ALA A 130 0.27 -19.73 -4.37
N GLN A 131 -0.89 -19.83 -5.02
CA GLN A 131 -1.66 -21.07 -5.18
C GLN A 131 -0.85 -22.13 -5.95
N MET A 132 -0.25 -21.77 -7.08
CA MET A 132 0.56 -22.67 -7.90
C MET A 132 1.84 -23.13 -7.19
N SER A 133 2.41 -22.28 -6.35
CA SER A 133 3.63 -22.57 -5.58
C SER A 133 3.35 -23.34 -4.29
N GLY A 134 2.08 -23.42 -3.86
CA GLY A 134 1.67 -24.09 -2.62
C GLY A 134 2.23 -23.43 -1.35
N ASP A 135 2.58 -22.14 -1.39
CA ASP A 135 3.24 -21.45 -0.27
C ASP A 135 2.26 -20.87 0.77
N GLY A 136 0.94 -20.95 0.48
CA GLY A 136 -0.13 -20.54 1.38
C GLY A 136 -0.25 -19.03 1.58
N ARG A 137 0.44 -18.20 0.79
CA ARG A 137 0.29 -16.75 0.84
C ARG A 137 -1.01 -16.30 0.20
N VAL A 138 -1.54 -15.17 0.70
CA VAL A 138 -2.65 -14.45 0.07
C VAL A 138 -2.19 -13.13 -0.52
N SER A 139 -3.02 -12.52 -1.36
CA SER A 139 -2.79 -11.20 -1.92
C SER A 139 -3.95 -10.26 -1.61
N LEU A 140 -3.63 -9.12 -1.01
CA LEU A 140 -4.57 -8.03 -0.72
C LEU A 140 -4.53 -6.99 -1.85
N CYS A 141 -5.68 -6.51 -2.30
CA CYS A 141 -5.77 -5.44 -3.30
C CYS A 141 -6.57 -4.27 -2.74
N PHE A 142 -5.95 -3.10 -2.61
CA PHE A 142 -6.67 -1.85 -2.34
C PHE A 142 -7.08 -1.20 -3.66
N PHE A 143 -8.36 -0.90 -3.82
CA PHE A 143 -8.89 -0.18 -4.98
C PHE A 143 -10.11 0.64 -4.57
N GLY A 144 -10.31 1.78 -5.25
CA GLY A 144 -11.45 2.64 -5.00
C GLY A 144 -12.72 2.16 -5.70
N ASP A 145 -13.85 2.73 -5.32
CA ASP A 145 -15.15 2.53 -5.96
C ASP A 145 -15.10 2.80 -7.47
N GLY A 146 -14.47 3.88 -7.92
CA GLY A 146 -14.32 4.17 -9.35
C GLY A 146 -13.54 3.09 -10.11
N ALA A 147 -12.60 2.41 -9.45
CA ALA A 147 -11.83 1.33 -10.08
C ALA A 147 -12.66 0.06 -10.31
N SER A 148 -13.80 -0.10 -9.63
CA SER A 148 -14.73 -1.21 -9.89
C SER A 148 -15.42 -1.13 -11.26
N ASN A 149 -15.37 0.03 -11.91
CA ASN A 149 -15.95 0.25 -13.23
C ASN A 149 -14.93 0.05 -14.36
N GLU A 150 -13.69 -0.31 -14.04
CA GLU A 150 -12.66 -0.63 -15.02
C GLU A 150 -12.80 -2.07 -15.54
N GLY A 151 -12.48 -2.29 -16.82
CA GLY A 151 -12.50 -3.63 -17.43
C GLY A 151 -11.64 -4.65 -16.66
N ALA A 152 -10.48 -4.19 -16.16
CA ALA A 152 -9.55 -4.98 -15.37
C ALA A 152 -10.18 -5.56 -14.08
N PHE A 153 -11.16 -4.87 -13.48
CA PHE A 153 -11.90 -5.39 -12.32
C PHE A 153 -12.73 -6.62 -12.71
N HIS A 154 -13.49 -6.51 -13.80
CA HIS A 154 -14.35 -7.60 -14.28
C HIS A 154 -13.53 -8.80 -14.76
N GLU A 155 -12.41 -8.57 -15.45
CA GLU A 155 -11.48 -9.61 -15.87
C GLU A 155 -10.88 -10.36 -14.67
N ALA A 156 -10.41 -9.61 -13.67
CA ALA A 156 -9.79 -10.17 -12.47
C ALA A 156 -10.77 -11.00 -11.64
N LEU A 157 -12.03 -10.57 -11.49
CA LEU A 157 -13.06 -11.34 -10.78
C LEU A 157 -13.52 -12.58 -11.55
N ASN A 158 -13.58 -12.50 -12.88
CA ASN A 158 -13.97 -13.63 -13.72
C ASN A 158 -12.86 -14.68 -13.86
N THR A 159 -11.63 -14.35 -13.47
CA THR A 159 -10.50 -15.28 -13.45
C THR A 159 -10.75 -16.35 -12.39
N ARG A 160 -11.51 -17.39 -12.75
CA ARG A 160 -11.68 -18.60 -11.97
C ARG A 160 -10.53 -19.57 -12.27
N ARG A 161 -9.79 -19.97 -11.24
CA ARG A 161 -9.10 -21.27 -11.19
C ARG A 161 -9.21 -21.88 -9.81
#